data_AF-A0A382ZYX4-F1
#
_entry.id   AF-A0A382ZYX4-F1
#
_cell.length_a   1.000
_cell.length_b   1.000
_cell.length_c   1.000
_cell.angle_alpha   90.00
_cell.angle_beta   90.00
_cell.angle_gamma   90.00
#
_symmetry.space_group_name_H-M   'P 1'
#
loop_
_entity.id
_entity.type
_entity.pdbx_description
1 polymer ?
#
loop_
_entity_poly.entity_id
_entity_poly.type
_entity_poly.pdbx_seq_one_letter_code
_entity_poly.pdbx_strand_id
1 'polypeptide(L)'
;MIVCSIIFWVASNTASPIPGEIGFDQFRDLKIQEIEEHLRLVQEDPLDAVEYFNLGLAYMAMGRHRKEIDAYLEAIRLDSNYARAHFNLAVAYDILKNGKAAISHTRKAEFLFTKKRKHRQVRRVRRYLNVLNGKY
;
A
#
# COMPACT_ATOMS: atom_id res chain seq x y z
N MET A 1 -12.41 -46.19 -20.60
CA MET A 1 -11.07 -46.26 -19.99
C MET A 1 -10.46 -44.89 -20.02
N ILE A 2 -10.51 -44.21 -18.89
CA ILE A 2 -9.95 -42.88 -18.65
C ILE A 2 -8.44 -43.05 -18.47
N VAL A 3 -7.62 -42.38 -19.28
CA VAL A 3 -6.33 -41.83 -18.81
C VAL A 3 -6.01 -40.58 -19.63
N CYS A 4 -6.61 -39.45 -19.25
CA CYS A 4 -6.10 -38.13 -19.63
C CYS A 4 -4.94 -37.84 -18.68
N SER A 5 -3.71 -38.07 -19.16
CA SER A 5 -2.49 -37.85 -18.39
C SER A 5 -2.32 -36.36 -18.11
N ILE A 6 -2.60 -36.01 -16.86
CA ILE A 6 -2.38 -34.70 -16.26
C ILE A 6 -0.87 -34.43 -16.27
N ILE A 7 -0.42 -33.49 -17.10
CA ILE A 7 0.88 -32.86 -16.93
C ILE A 7 0.73 -31.89 -15.75
N PHE A 8 0.97 -32.40 -14.54
CA PHE A 8 1.11 -31.60 -13.34
C PHE A 8 2.60 -31.27 -13.18
N TRP A 9 3.03 -30.19 -13.83
CA TRP A 9 4.31 -29.57 -13.49
C TRP A 9 4.22 -28.08 -13.76
N VAL A 10 3.65 -27.33 -12.82
CA VAL A 10 3.91 -25.89 -12.76
C VAL A 10 4.85 -25.66 -11.59
N ALA A 11 6.05 -25.29 -11.98
CA ALA A 11 7.15 -24.90 -11.15
C ALA A 11 6.73 -23.84 -10.12
N SER A 12 7.27 -23.97 -8.91
CA SER A 12 7.49 -22.89 -7.98
C SER A 12 8.25 -21.78 -8.71
N ASN A 13 7.54 -20.77 -9.18
CA ASN A 13 8.15 -19.56 -9.69
C ASN A 13 7.30 -18.38 -9.22
N THR A 14 7.91 -17.56 -8.37
CA THR A 14 7.37 -16.32 -7.82
C THR A 14 7.10 -15.32 -8.94
N ALA A 15 5.96 -15.49 -9.62
CA ALA A 15 5.44 -14.52 -10.56
C ALA A 15 4.18 -13.94 -9.92
N SER A 16 4.24 -12.68 -9.47
CA SER A 16 3.04 -11.95 -9.08
C SER A 16 2.02 -12.07 -10.21
N PRO A 17 0.83 -12.65 -9.96
CA PRO A 17 -0.07 -13.01 -11.04
C PRO A 17 -0.60 -11.74 -11.73
N ILE A 18 -0.74 -11.81 -13.05
CA ILE A 18 -1.05 -10.67 -13.91
C ILE A 18 -2.52 -10.25 -13.64
N PRO A 19 -2.82 -8.97 -13.33
CA PRO A 19 -4.14 -8.54 -12.84
C PRO A 19 -5.37 -8.79 -13.75
N GLY A 20 -5.18 -9.32 -14.97
CA GLY A 20 -6.26 -9.55 -15.94
C GLY A 20 -6.79 -10.98 -16.02
N GLU A 21 -6.09 -11.96 -15.43
CA GLU A 21 -6.44 -13.40 -15.53
C GLU A 21 -6.99 -13.99 -14.22
N ILE A 22 -6.92 -13.24 -13.13
CA ILE A 22 -7.25 -13.70 -11.78
C ILE A 22 -8.72 -13.40 -11.50
N GLY A 23 -9.51 -14.43 -11.16
CA GLY A 23 -10.87 -14.21 -10.64
C GLY A 23 -10.85 -13.39 -9.36
N PHE A 24 -11.88 -12.57 -9.13
CA PHE A 24 -11.95 -11.69 -7.94
C PHE A 24 -11.68 -12.43 -6.62
N ASP A 25 -12.16 -13.67 -6.50
CA ASP A 25 -11.94 -14.52 -5.33
C ASP A 25 -10.46 -14.90 -5.15
N GLN A 26 -9.77 -15.28 -6.23
CA GLN A 26 -8.34 -15.60 -6.16
C GLN A 26 -7.49 -14.36 -5.83
N PHE A 27 -7.88 -13.18 -6.33
CA PHE A 27 -7.23 -11.93 -5.93
C PHE A 27 -7.43 -11.65 -4.44
N ARG A 28 -8.65 -11.86 -3.94
CA ARG A 28 -8.99 -11.68 -2.52
C ARG A 28 -8.19 -12.63 -1.63
N ASP A 29 -8.11 -13.89 -2.01
CA ASP A 29 -7.35 -14.91 -1.26
C ASP A 29 -5.86 -14.58 -1.24
N LEU A 30 -5.30 -14.17 -2.38
CA LEU A 30 -3.90 -13.72 -2.47
C LEU A 30 -3.64 -12.54 -1.53
N LYS A 31 -4.54 -11.55 -1.50
CA LYS A 31 -4.39 -10.39 -0.61
C LYS A 31 -4.58 -10.74 0.87
N ILE A 32 -5.40 -11.73 1.20
CA ILE A 32 -5.51 -12.25 2.57
C ILE A 32 -4.20 -12.92 2.98
N GLN A 33 -3.62 -13.76 2.13
CA GLN A 33 -2.33 -14.41 2.38
C GLN A 33 -1.20 -13.38 2.58
N GLU A 34 -1.13 -12.35 1.73
CA GLU A 34 -0.16 -11.26 1.85
C GLU A 34 -0.31 -10.49 3.17
N ILE A 35 -1.56 -10.24 3.62
CA ILE A 35 -1.82 -9.62 4.92
C ILE A 35 -1.32 -10.52 6.07
N GLU A 36 -1.59 -11.82 6.02
CA GLU A 36 -1.17 -12.77 7.05
C GLU A 36 0.35 -12.89 7.14
N GLU A 37 1.04 -12.90 6.00
CA GLU A 37 2.49 -12.91 5.91
C GLU A 37 3.09 -11.65 6.56
N HIS A 38 2.65 -10.46 6.15
CA HIS A 38 3.15 -9.21 6.73
C HIS A 38 2.82 -9.08 8.23
N LEU A 39 1.66 -9.58 8.68
CA LEU A 39 1.33 -9.62 10.11
C LEU A 39 2.29 -10.52 10.89
N ARG A 40 2.68 -11.66 10.33
CA ARG A 40 3.68 -12.54 10.94
C ARG A 40 5.05 -11.88 10.97
N LEU A 41 5.48 -11.25 9.88
CA LEU A 41 6.77 -10.54 9.82
C LEU A 41 6.85 -9.41 10.86
N VAL A 42 5.76 -8.66 11.04
CA VAL A 42 5.65 -7.63 12.07
C VAL A 42 5.68 -8.21 13.50
N GLN A 43 5.20 -9.45 13.71
CA GLN A 43 5.33 -10.12 15.00
C GLN A 43 6.76 -10.57 15.28
N GLU A 44 7.49 -10.99 14.25
CA GLU A 44 8.90 -11.41 14.34
C GLU A 44 9.84 -10.20 14.52
N ASP A 45 9.61 -9.11 13.77
CA ASP A 45 10.28 -7.82 13.93
C ASP A 45 9.28 -6.64 13.95
N PRO A 46 8.86 -6.19 15.15
CA PRO A 46 7.91 -5.08 15.29
C PRO A 46 8.47 -3.70 14.93
N LEU A 47 9.75 -3.59 14.55
CA LEU A 47 10.40 -2.31 14.28
C LEU A 47 10.62 -2.06 12.79
N ASP A 48 10.15 -2.94 11.90
CA ASP A 48 10.27 -2.74 10.46
C ASP A 48 9.13 -1.86 9.89
N ALA A 49 9.45 -0.59 9.66
CA ALA A 49 8.55 0.37 9.00
C ALA A 49 8.10 -0.05 7.60
N VAL A 50 8.90 -0.85 6.88
CA VAL A 50 8.59 -1.32 5.52
C VAL A 50 7.47 -2.35 5.57
N GLU A 51 7.48 -3.26 6.54
CA GLU A 51 6.45 -4.29 6.68
C GLU A 51 5.09 -3.69 7.03
N TYR A 52 5.04 -2.73 7.97
CA TYR A 52 3.82 -1.97 8.23
C TYR A 52 3.31 -1.20 6.99
N PHE A 53 4.21 -0.66 6.18
CA PHE A 53 3.83 0.00 4.94
C PHE A 53 3.25 -0.99 3.91
N ASN A 54 3.84 -2.17 3.76
CA ASN A 54 3.33 -3.20 2.86
C ASN A 54 1.98 -3.75 3.34
N LEU A 55 1.80 -3.93 4.65
CA LEU A 55 0.51 -4.26 5.25
C LEU A 55 -0.57 -3.22 4.91
N GLY A 56 -0.21 -1.92 4.96
CA GLY A 56 -1.09 -0.84 4.54
C GLY A 56 -1.48 -0.92 3.06
N LEU A 57 -0.52 -1.24 2.18
CA LEU A 57 -0.80 -1.44 0.75
C LEU A 57 -1.74 -2.63 0.51
N ALA A 58 -1.58 -3.72 1.25
CA ALA A 58 -2.45 -4.89 1.14
C ALA A 58 -3.87 -4.57 1.64
N TYR A 59 -4.01 -3.82 2.73
CA TYR A 59 -5.32 -3.34 3.20
C TYR A 59 -5.98 -2.35 2.23
N MET A 60 -5.19 -1.46 1.59
CA MET A 60 -5.66 -0.57 0.54
C MET A 60 -6.27 -1.34 -0.63
N ALA A 61 -5.57 -2.38 -1.10
CA ALA A 61 -6.02 -3.24 -2.19
C ALA A 61 -7.34 -3.96 -1.87
N MET A 62 -7.61 -4.22 -0.59
CA MET A 62 -8.83 -4.84 -0.07
C MET A 62 -9.93 -3.82 0.30
N GLY A 63 -9.70 -2.52 0.09
CA GLY A 63 -10.64 -1.44 0.47
C GLY A 63 -10.80 -1.26 1.99
N ARG A 64 -9.91 -1.83 2.80
CA ARG A 64 -9.96 -1.78 4.28
C ARG A 64 -9.28 -0.50 4.80
N HIS A 65 -9.80 0.66 4.40
CA HIS A 65 -9.15 1.96 4.60
C HIS A 65 -8.85 2.35 6.05
N ARG A 66 -9.64 1.88 7.03
CA ARG A 66 -9.31 2.10 8.45
C ARG A 66 -8.04 1.36 8.87
N LYS A 67 -7.93 0.08 8.53
CA LYS A 67 -6.73 -0.73 8.81
C LYS A 67 -5.51 -0.27 8.01
N GLU A 68 -5.73 0.19 6.78
CA GLU A 68 -4.70 0.84 5.96
C GLU A 68 -4.10 2.05 6.67
N ILE A 69 -4.94 2.93 7.23
CA ILE A 69 -4.50 4.10 8.00
C ILE A 69 -3.67 3.67 9.21
N ASP A 70 -4.16 2.72 10.00
CA ASP A 70 -3.47 2.24 11.20
C ASP A 70 -2.08 1.70 10.85
N ALA A 71 -1.98 0.90 9.79
CA ALA A 71 -0.71 0.34 9.32
C ALA A 71 0.27 1.43 8.82
N TYR A 72 -0.20 2.41 8.06
CA TYR A 72 0.67 3.53 7.64
C TYR A 72 1.09 4.43 8.80
N LEU A 73 0.24 4.61 9.81
CA LEU A 73 0.59 5.38 11.00
C LEU A 73 1.72 4.68 11.78
N GLU A 74 1.67 3.36 11.92
CA GLU A 74 2.77 2.59 12.52
C GLU A 74 4.06 2.70 11.70
N ALA A 75 3.98 2.59 10.36
CA ALA A 75 5.14 2.81 9.51
C ALA A 75 5.77 4.21 9.68
N ILE A 76 4.94 5.25 9.86
CA ILE A 76 5.38 6.63 10.10
C ILE A 76 5.90 6.83 11.53
N ARG A 77 5.36 6.10 12.51
CA ARG A 77 5.85 6.11 13.89
C ARG A 77 7.29 5.57 13.95
N LEU A 78 7.57 4.51 13.18
CA LEU A 78 8.89 3.89 13.07
C LEU A 78 9.85 4.71 12.19
N ASP A 79 9.40 5.17 11.01
CA ASP A 79 10.15 6.12 10.15
C ASP A 79 9.31 7.36 9.82
N SER A 80 9.49 8.40 10.64
CA SER A 80 8.86 9.72 10.43
C SER A 80 9.24 10.41 9.11
N ASN A 81 10.27 9.94 8.40
CA ASN A 81 10.71 10.43 7.10
C ASN A 81 10.26 9.52 5.94
N TYR A 82 9.34 8.58 6.19
CA TYR A 82 8.83 7.68 5.17
C TYR A 82 7.83 8.39 4.24
N ALA A 83 8.38 9.10 3.25
CA ALA A 83 7.62 9.93 2.31
C ALA A 83 6.50 9.18 1.57
N ARG A 84 6.69 7.88 1.26
CA ARG A 84 5.65 7.06 0.60
C ARG A 84 4.49 6.76 1.54
N ALA A 85 4.77 6.42 2.80
CA ALA A 85 3.73 6.18 3.80
C ALA A 85 2.89 7.44 4.03
N HIS A 86 3.52 8.63 4.15
CA HIS A 86 2.77 9.89 4.23
C HIS A 86 1.88 10.15 3.00
N PHE A 87 2.36 9.88 1.79
CA PHE A 87 1.54 10.09 0.59
C PHE A 87 0.36 9.12 0.53
N ASN A 88 0.56 7.83 0.81
CA ASN A 88 -0.53 6.85 0.79
C ASN A 88 -1.52 7.06 1.94
N LEU A 89 -1.05 7.45 3.12
CA LEU A 89 -1.92 7.86 4.23
C LEU A 89 -2.79 9.06 3.86
N ALA A 90 -2.26 10.03 3.12
CA ALA A 90 -3.06 11.14 2.62
C ALA A 90 -4.18 10.70 1.68
N VAL A 91 -3.89 9.73 0.79
CA VAL A 91 -4.90 9.13 -0.10
C VAL A 91 -5.97 8.39 0.70
N ALA A 92 -5.58 7.61 1.71
CA ALA A 92 -6.52 6.91 2.58
C ALA A 92 -7.46 7.89 3.32
N TYR A 93 -6.92 9.00 3.83
CA TYR A 93 -7.72 10.05 4.45
C TYR A 93 -8.66 10.77 3.48
N ASP A 94 -8.24 11.01 2.24
CA ASP A 94 -9.07 11.58 1.18
C ASP A 94 -10.27 10.67 0.85
N ILE A 95 -10.05 9.34 0.79
CA ILE A 95 -11.11 8.34 0.60
C ILE A 95 -12.12 8.39 1.75
N LEU A 96 -11.65 8.52 2.99
CA LEU A 96 -12.50 8.69 4.17
C LEU A 96 -13.04 10.13 4.35
N LYS A 97 -12.88 10.98 3.33
CA LYS A 97 -13.33 12.38 3.29
C LYS A 97 -12.74 13.30 4.38
N ASN A 98 -11.60 12.93 4.95
CA ASN A 98 -10.86 13.77 5.89
C ASN A 98 -9.83 14.64 5.15
N GLY A 99 -10.31 15.71 4.53
CA GLY A 99 -9.48 16.62 3.71
C GLY A 99 -8.35 17.29 4.49
N LYS A 100 -8.59 17.67 5.76
CA LYS A 100 -7.58 18.30 6.61
C LYS A 100 -6.36 17.40 6.82
N ALA A 101 -6.59 16.13 7.17
CA ALA A 101 -5.51 15.16 7.34
C ALA A 101 -4.82 14.83 6.00
N ALA A 102 -5.60 14.69 4.92
CA ALA A 102 -5.08 14.42 3.59
C ALA A 102 -4.11 15.52 3.10
N ILE A 103 -4.50 16.79 3.20
CA ILE A 103 -3.66 17.94 2.81
C ILE A 103 -2.39 18.00 3.66
N SER A 104 -2.52 17.81 4.98
CA SER A 104 -1.38 17.84 5.92
C SER A 104 -0.32 16.80 5.54
N HIS A 105 -0.72 15.52 5.38
CA HIS A 105 0.20 14.46 5.04
C HIS A 105 0.75 14.57 3.61
N THR A 106 -0.03 15.08 2.67
CA THR A 106 0.44 15.37 1.31
C THR A 106 1.57 16.40 1.31
N ARG A 107 1.42 17.49 2.07
CA ARG A 107 2.47 18.51 2.24
C ARG A 107 3.73 17.93 2.88
N LYS A 108 3.58 17.08 3.90
CA LYS A 108 4.72 16.39 4.52
C LYS A 108 5.44 15.48 3.51
N ALA A 109 4.69 14.72 2.70
CA ALA A 109 5.27 13.89 1.64
C ALA A 109 6.03 14.74 0.61
N GLU A 110 5.48 15.88 0.17
CA GLU A 110 6.15 16.80 -0.75
C GLU A 110 7.49 17.29 -0.20
N PHE A 111 7.50 17.73 1.06
CA PHE A 111 8.71 18.18 1.73
C PHE A 111 9.79 17.08 1.76
N LEU A 112 9.41 15.87 2.15
CA LEU A 112 10.33 14.74 2.24
C LEU A 112 10.85 14.29 0.85
N PHE A 113 10.00 14.28 -0.17
CA PHE A 113 10.44 13.98 -1.55
C PHE A 113 11.36 15.06 -2.10
N THR A 114 11.10 16.33 -1.79
CA THR A 114 11.96 17.45 -2.18
C THR A 114 13.34 17.33 -1.52
N LYS A 115 13.37 17.03 -0.21
CA LYS A 115 14.61 16.77 0.54
C LYS A 115 15.42 15.63 -0.07
N LYS A 116 14.76 14.53 -0.48
CA LYS A 116 15.39 13.37 -1.14
C LYS A 116 15.66 13.58 -2.65
N ARG A 117 15.48 14.79 -3.20
CA ARG A 117 15.62 15.14 -4.63
C ARG A 117 14.82 14.24 -5.59
N LYS A 118 13.68 13.72 -5.13
CA LYS A 118 12.78 12.82 -5.87
C LYS A 118 11.83 13.60 -6.78
N HIS A 119 12.37 14.28 -7.80
CA HIS A 119 11.64 15.24 -8.63
C HIS A 119 10.37 14.68 -9.29
N ARG A 120 10.37 13.42 -9.73
CA ARG A 120 9.18 12.76 -10.32
C ARG A 120 8.04 12.65 -9.31
N GLN A 121 8.36 12.22 -8.09
CA GLN A 121 7.40 12.08 -7.00
C GLN A 121 6.90 13.46 -6.57
N VAL A 122 7.77 14.46 -6.44
CA VAL A 122 7.35 15.85 -6.11
C VAL A 122 6.30 16.37 -7.10
N ARG A 123 6.53 16.21 -8.41
CA ARG A 123 5.54 16.63 -9.43
C ARG A 123 4.20 15.89 -9.30
N ARG A 124 4.22 14.60 -8.96
CA ARG A 124 3.00 13.81 -8.70
C ARG A 124 2.27 14.32 -7.46
N VAL A 125 2.99 14.51 -6.35
CA VAL A 125 2.41 14.98 -5.08
C VAL A 125 1.82 16.38 -5.22
N ARG A 126 2.50 17.32 -5.90
CA ARG A 126 1.97 18.67 -6.14
C ARG A 126 0.67 18.68 -6.92
N ARG A 127 0.58 17.87 -7.99
CA ARG A 127 -0.67 17.73 -8.75
C ARG A 127 -1.80 17.22 -7.86
N TYR A 128 -1.53 16.21 -7.03
CA TYR A 128 -2.51 15.69 -6.10
C TYR A 128 -2.92 16.72 -5.04
N LEU A 129 -1.96 17.47 -4.49
CA LEU A 129 -2.22 18.55 -3.54
C LEU A 129 -3.13 19.64 -4.13
N ASN A 130 -2.94 20.01 -5.39
CA ASN A 130 -3.81 20.97 -6.07
C ASN A 130 -5.25 20.44 -6.21
N VAL A 131 -5.41 19.15 -6.49
CA VAL A 131 -6.74 18.51 -6.52
C VAL A 131 -7.40 18.55 -5.15
N LEU A 132 -6.65 18.23 -4.09
CA LEU A 132 -7.18 18.28 -2.72
C LEU A 132 -7.61 19.69 -2.31
N ASN A 133 -6.82 20.73 -2.62
CA ASN A 133 -7.16 22.13 -2.32
C ASN A 133 -8.35 22.65 -3.15
N GLY A 134 -8.65 22.04 -4.30
CA GLY A 134 -9.86 22.36 -5.07
C GLY A 134 -11.10 21.60 -4.58
N LYS A 135 -10.89 20.48 -3.88
CA LYS A 135 -11.96 19.62 -3.36
C LYS A 135 -12.43 20.01 -1.96
N TYR A 136 -11.52 20.52 -1.13
CA TYR A 136 -11.73 20.90 0.28
C TYR A 136 -11.32 22.35 0.51
#